data_AF-A0A2Y9IIG2-F1
#
_entry.id   AF-A0A2Y9IIG2-F1
#
_cell.length_a   1.000
_cell.length_b   1.000
_cell.length_c   1.000
_cell.angle_alpha   90.00
_cell.angle_beta   90.00
_cell.angle_gamma   90.00
#
_symmetry.space_group_name_H-M   'P 1'
#
loop_
_entity.id
_entity.type
_entity.pdbx_description
1 polymer ?
#
loop_
_entity_poly.entity_id
_entity_poly.type
_entity_poly.pdbx_seq_one_letter_code
_entity_poly.pdbx_strand_id
1 'polypeptide(L)'
;MMLNWDVVHESEDSGPSVVGLISTPGMGKLLAEAPLVLEPEKQAVLHGAHKGVLPEVSSVLLSDVISAFMSNKDTQNLSSPITFIFSHHSVTPGPRQKVFCVFWEHSLDGYGHWSTTGCRMVTTEDTSTTCQCTHLSSFAVLMAHYDVQEKDPGLAVITYLGLGLSLLCLLLASLTFLLCKTIQNT
;
A
#
# COMPACT_ATOMS: atom_id res chain seq x y z
N MET A 1 5.37 9.95 -21.18
CA MET A 1 6.61 9.98 -20.38
C MET A 1 7.44 11.17 -20.83
N MET A 2 7.98 11.93 -19.88
CA MET A 2 8.96 12.98 -20.12
C MET A 2 10.26 12.55 -19.43
N LEU A 3 11.34 12.45 -20.21
CA LEU A 3 12.67 12.07 -19.76
C LEU A 3 13.66 13.12 -20.26
N ASN A 4 14.57 13.57 -19.38
CA ASN A 4 15.64 14.47 -19.78
C ASN A 4 16.74 13.67 -20.50
N TRP A 5 17.10 14.09 -21.72
CA TRP A 5 18.10 13.41 -22.53
C TRP A 5 19.53 13.50 -21.93
N ASP A 6 19.78 14.47 -21.04
CA ASP A 6 21.03 14.55 -20.29
C ASP A 6 21.28 13.27 -19.45
N VAL A 7 20.20 12.63 -18.97
CA VAL A 7 20.25 11.37 -18.21
C VAL A 7 20.71 10.19 -19.09
N VAL A 8 20.47 10.28 -20.40
CA VAL A 8 20.84 9.23 -21.37
C VAL A 8 22.31 9.33 -21.77
N HIS A 9 22.92 10.50 -21.60
CA HIS A 9 24.26 10.83 -22.07
C HIS A 9 25.37 10.68 -21.02
N GLU A 10 25.07 10.27 -19.79
CA GLU A 10 26.07 10.16 -18.71
C GLU A 10 27.08 9.00 -18.86
N SER A 11 26.92 8.08 -19.81
CA SER A 11 27.90 7.01 -20.04
C SER A 11 28.99 7.43 -21.04
N GLU A 12 30.25 7.32 -20.63
CA GLU A 12 31.46 7.36 -21.48
C GLU A 12 31.51 6.25 -22.57
N ASP A 13 30.41 5.54 -22.83
CA ASP A 13 30.34 4.46 -23.80
C ASP A 13 29.94 5.02 -25.16
N SER A 14 30.81 4.87 -26.16
CA SER A 14 30.72 5.53 -27.48
C SER A 14 29.61 4.98 -28.40
N GLY A 15 28.66 4.22 -27.85
CA GLY A 15 27.59 3.54 -28.57
C GLY A 15 26.25 4.29 -28.56
N PRO A 16 25.28 3.88 -29.41
CA PRO A 16 23.95 4.47 -29.39
C PRO A 16 23.18 4.06 -28.13
N SER A 17 22.60 5.02 -27.43
CA SER A 17 21.68 4.78 -26.31
C SER A 17 20.26 4.50 -26.82
N VAL A 18 19.63 3.45 -26.28
CA VAL A 18 18.24 3.09 -26.57
C VAL A 18 17.41 3.29 -25.30
N VAL A 19 16.26 3.94 -25.45
CA VAL A 19 15.22 4.06 -24.42
C VAL A 19 13.97 3.37 -24.94
N GLY A 20 13.38 2.51 -24.11
CA GLY A 20 12.17 1.77 -24.45
C GLY A 20 11.08 1.93 -23.41
N LEU A 21 9.84 1.86 -23.89
CA LEU A 21 8.63 1.98 -23.10
C LEU A 21 7.65 0.89 -23.50
N ILE A 22 7.13 0.18 -22.51
CA ILE A 22 6.13 -0.87 -22.71
C ILE A 22 4.96 -0.58 -21.78
N SER A 23 3.75 -0.50 -22.33
CA SER A 23 2.51 -0.45 -21.54
C SER A 23 1.85 -1.83 -21.56
N THR A 24 1.55 -2.36 -20.37
CA THR A 24 0.90 -3.66 -20.20
C THR A 24 -0.47 -3.47 -19.56
N PRO A 25 -1.55 -3.41 -20.37
CA PRO A 25 -2.90 -3.25 -19.86
C PRO A 25 -3.43 -4.54 -19.22
N GLY A 26 -4.44 -4.39 -18.35
CA GLY A 26 -5.19 -5.54 -17.81
C GLY A 26 -4.48 -6.33 -16.70
N MET A 27 -3.39 -5.80 -16.15
CA MET A 27 -2.62 -6.46 -15.09
C MET A 27 -3.30 -6.42 -13.71
N GLY A 28 -4.35 -5.60 -13.54
CA GLY A 28 -5.01 -5.36 -12.26
C GLY A 28 -5.52 -6.63 -11.55
N LYS A 29 -6.01 -7.65 -12.29
CA LYS A 29 -6.46 -8.90 -11.68
C LYS A 29 -5.32 -9.78 -11.17
N LEU A 30 -4.15 -9.71 -11.81
CA LEU A 30 -2.98 -10.51 -11.45
C LEU A 30 -2.23 -9.91 -10.25
N LEU A 31 -2.33 -8.58 -10.09
CA LEU A 31 -1.62 -7.83 -9.05
C LEU A 31 -2.55 -7.29 -7.95
N ALA A 32 -3.80 -7.76 -7.87
CA ALA A 32 -4.79 -7.30 -6.89
C ALA A 32 -4.38 -7.58 -5.44
N GLU A 33 -3.64 -8.66 -5.21
CA GLU A 33 -3.18 -9.10 -3.88
C GLU A 33 -1.68 -8.80 -3.66
N ALA A 34 -1.06 -8.05 -4.56
CA ALA A 34 0.34 -7.71 -4.42
C ALA A 34 0.55 -6.79 -3.21
N PRO A 35 1.51 -7.09 -2.30
CA PRO A 35 1.79 -6.22 -1.16
C PRO A 35 2.22 -4.82 -1.60
N LEU A 36 1.81 -3.81 -0.84
CA LEU A 36 2.24 -2.42 -1.00
C LEU A 36 3.10 -2.02 0.21
N VAL A 37 4.36 -1.72 -0.04
CA VAL A 37 5.32 -1.18 0.94
C VAL A 37 5.47 0.31 0.69
N LEU A 38 5.23 1.09 1.75
CA LEU A 38 5.30 2.55 1.71
C LEU A 38 6.62 3.01 2.33
N GLU A 39 7.13 4.14 1.85
CA GLU A 39 8.23 4.82 2.55
C GLU A 39 7.80 5.28 3.95
N PRO A 40 8.72 5.28 4.94
CA PRO A 40 8.41 5.58 6.34
C PRO A 40 7.70 6.93 6.54
N GLU A 41 8.04 7.94 5.75
CA GLU A 41 7.40 9.26 5.76
C GLU A 41 5.93 9.20 5.32
N LYS A 42 5.64 8.48 4.23
CA LYS A 42 4.27 8.31 3.70
C LYS A 42 3.43 7.46 4.65
N GLN A 43 4.07 6.48 5.28
CA GLN A 43 3.48 5.66 6.32
C GLN A 43 3.17 6.50 7.58
N ALA A 44 4.09 7.36 8.03
CA ALA A 44 3.86 8.26 9.16
C ALA A 44 2.73 9.27 8.91
N VAL A 45 2.57 9.77 7.68
CA VAL A 45 1.43 10.62 7.29
C VAL A 45 0.11 9.85 7.39
N LEU A 46 0.09 8.57 7.04
CA LEU A 46 -1.09 7.71 7.22
C LEU A 46 -1.35 7.40 8.70
N HIS A 47 -0.32 7.07 9.47
CA HIS A 47 -0.44 6.68 10.88
C HIS A 47 -0.62 7.85 11.86
N GLY A 48 -0.22 9.07 11.47
CA GLY A 48 -0.44 10.29 12.24
C GLY A 48 -1.93 10.58 12.52
N ALA A 49 -2.84 9.89 11.82
CA ALA A 49 -4.28 9.97 12.03
C ALA A 49 -4.82 9.12 13.19
N HIS A 50 -4.23 7.96 13.55
CA HIS A 50 -4.64 7.22 14.77
C HIS A 50 -3.66 6.13 15.21
N LYS A 51 -3.44 6.07 16.53
CA LYS A 51 -2.50 5.18 17.21
C LYS A 51 -3.21 3.88 17.58
N GLY A 52 -3.18 2.88 16.69
CA GLY A 52 -3.65 1.53 17.03
C GLY A 52 -3.65 0.57 15.85
N VAL A 53 -2.79 -0.47 15.93
CA VAL A 53 -2.68 -1.64 15.03
C VAL A 53 -2.31 -1.29 13.57
N LEU A 54 -1.49 -2.13 12.96
CA LEU A 54 -1.00 -1.96 11.58
C LEU A 54 -2.23 -1.99 10.64
N PRO A 55 -2.54 -0.90 9.90
CA PRO A 55 -3.67 -0.88 9.00
C PRO A 55 -3.49 -2.00 7.97
N GLU A 56 -4.51 -2.82 7.80
CA GLU A 56 -4.57 -3.70 6.65
C GLU A 56 -4.83 -2.80 5.43
N VAL A 57 -3.74 -2.42 4.76
CA VAL A 57 -3.81 -1.55 3.59
C VAL A 57 -4.20 -2.41 2.39
N SER A 58 -5.46 -2.39 2.02
CA SER A 58 -5.88 -2.93 0.72
C SER A 58 -5.58 -1.90 -0.36
N SER A 59 -5.12 -2.35 -1.53
CA SER A 59 -4.78 -1.46 -2.62
C SER A 59 -5.37 -1.93 -3.94
N VAL A 60 -5.74 -0.97 -4.80
CA VAL A 60 -6.35 -1.23 -6.10
C VAL A 60 -5.52 -0.57 -7.19
N LEU A 61 -5.19 -1.32 -8.24
CA LEU A 61 -4.50 -0.81 -9.41
C LEU A 61 -5.43 0.09 -10.24
N LEU A 62 -5.06 1.35 -10.45
CA LEU A 62 -5.85 2.32 -11.21
C LEU A 62 -5.44 2.42 -12.68
N SER A 63 -4.18 2.13 -12.99
CA SER A 63 -3.58 2.32 -14.31
C SER A 63 -3.07 1.02 -14.93
N ASP A 64 -2.69 1.08 -16.21
CA ASP A 64 -1.80 0.10 -16.82
C ASP A 64 -0.42 0.11 -16.14
N VAL A 65 0.31 -0.98 -16.26
CA VAL A 65 1.71 -1.06 -15.80
C VAL A 65 2.61 -0.60 -16.94
N ILE A 66 3.39 0.46 -16.71
CA ILE A 66 4.33 1.03 -17.67
C ILE A 66 5.75 0.66 -17.27
N SER A 67 6.44 -0.10 -18.11
CA SER A 67 7.85 -0.43 -17.94
C SER A 67 8.73 0.49 -18.78
N ALA A 68 9.70 1.13 -18.14
CA ALA A 68 10.71 1.95 -18.79
C ALA A 68 12.08 1.29 -18.64
N PHE A 69 12.84 1.22 -19.73
CA PHE A 69 14.18 0.65 -19.73
C PHE A 69 15.12 1.46 -20.62
N MET A 70 16.42 1.35 -20.32
CA MET A 70 17.48 2.03 -21.05
C MET A 70 18.63 1.05 -21.28
N SER A 71 19.33 1.19 -22.39
CA SER A 71 20.49 0.34 -22.73
C SER A 71 21.72 0.61 -21.84
N ASN A 72 21.76 1.76 -21.16
CA ASN A 72 22.81 2.13 -20.22
C ASN A 72 22.67 1.33 -18.90
N LYS A 73 23.79 1.09 -18.22
CA LYS A 73 23.90 0.29 -17.00
C LYS A 73 23.39 1.01 -15.74
N ASP A 74 23.43 2.35 -15.71
CA ASP A 74 23.03 3.12 -14.54
C ASP A 74 21.54 3.49 -14.57
N THR A 75 20.71 2.59 -14.04
CA THR A 75 19.25 2.69 -14.09
C THR A 75 18.59 2.96 -12.73
N GLN A 76 19.35 2.87 -11.63
CA GLN A 76 18.80 2.90 -10.27
C GLN A 76 18.84 4.27 -9.57
N ASN A 77 19.74 5.18 -9.99
CA ASN A 77 19.89 6.51 -9.38
C ASN A 77 20.08 7.56 -10.45
N LEU A 78 18.98 7.96 -11.09
CA LEU A 78 19.02 8.95 -12.16
C LEU A 78 19.26 10.35 -11.57
N SER A 79 20.19 11.10 -12.15
CA SER A 79 20.49 12.50 -11.79
C SER A 79 19.28 13.43 -11.94
N SER A 80 18.34 13.09 -12.81
CA SER A 80 17.05 13.78 -12.99
C SER A 80 15.90 12.78 -12.99
N PRO A 81 14.76 13.09 -12.32
CA PRO A 81 13.61 12.19 -12.28
C PRO A 81 12.90 12.11 -13.64
N ILE A 82 12.30 10.95 -13.90
CA ILE A 82 11.45 10.69 -15.06
C ILE A 82 10.00 10.98 -14.67
N THR A 83 9.29 11.69 -15.54
CA THR A 83 7.87 12.00 -15.32
C THR A 83 6.97 11.11 -16.16
N PHE A 84 6.03 10.43 -15.51
CA PHE A 84 4.98 9.64 -16.14
C PHE A 84 3.63 10.31 -15.91
N ILE A 85 2.78 10.30 -16.94
CA ILE A 85 1.40 10.74 -16.84
C ILE A 85 0.55 9.51 -17.16
N PHE A 86 -0.14 9.02 -16.15
CA PHE A 86 -1.02 7.86 -16.25
C PHE A 86 -2.45 8.32 -16.41
N SER A 87 -3.10 7.85 -17.47
CA SER A 87 -4.54 8.00 -17.62
C SER A 87 -5.24 6.85 -16.89
N HIS A 88 -6.28 7.17 -16.12
CA HIS A 88 -7.12 6.17 -15.45
C HIS A 88 -8.59 6.59 -15.52
N HIS A 89 -9.48 5.67 -15.13
CA HIS A 89 -10.90 5.98 -14.98
C HIS A 89 -11.09 7.10 -13.95
N SER A 90 -12.21 7.82 -14.04
CA SER A 90 -12.51 8.91 -13.11
C SER A 90 -12.52 8.39 -11.68
N VAL A 91 -11.61 8.90 -10.86
CA VAL A 91 -11.42 8.46 -9.47
C VAL A 91 -11.30 9.68 -8.58
N THR A 92 -12.22 9.81 -7.64
CA THR A 92 -12.16 10.84 -6.59
C THR A 92 -11.85 10.15 -5.27
N PRO A 93 -10.61 10.24 -4.76
CA PRO A 93 -10.25 9.61 -3.50
C PRO A 93 -11.12 10.13 -2.36
N GLY A 94 -11.82 9.23 -1.68
CA GLY A 94 -12.55 9.51 -0.46
C GLY A 94 -11.63 9.79 0.73
N PRO A 95 -12.19 10.12 1.90
CA PRO A 95 -11.44 10.50 3.10
C PRO A 95 -10.59 9.38 3.70
N ARG A 96 -10.69 8.16 3.16
CA ARG A 96 -9.91 6.97 3.56
C ARG A 96 -9.12 6.34 2.43
N GLN A 97 -8.95 7.07 1.34
CA GLN A 97 -8.28 6.61 0.13
C GLN A 97 -7.14 7.53 -0.21
N LYS A 98 -6.00 6.97 -0.59
CA LYS A 98 -4.83 7.74 -1.02
C LYS A 98 -4.23 7.13 -2.27
N VAL A 99 -3.94 7.99 -3.24
CA VAL A 99 -3.31 7.60 -4.50
C VAL A 99 -1.79 7.62 -4.33
N PHE A 100 -1.13 6.60 -4.84
CA PHE A 100 0.31 6.42 -4.80
C PHE A 100 0.87 6.08 -6.18
N CYS A 101 1.98 6.73 -6.51
CA CYS A 101 2.87 6.30 -7.57
C CYS A 101 3.81 5.25 -7.01
N VAL A 102 3.89 4.09 -7.67
CA VAL A 102 4.70 2.97 -7.22
C VAL A 102 5.54 2.40 -8.36
N PHE A 103 6.53 1.62 -7.99
CA PHE A 103 7.23 0.73 -8.89
C PHE A 103 7.21 -0.70 -8.36
N TRP A 104 7.39 -1.67 -9.25
CA TRP A 104 7.51 -3.08 -8.88
C TRP A 104 8.94 -3.37 -8.38
N GLU A 105 9.06 -3.72 -7.11
CA GLU A 105 10.31 -4.12 -6.47
C GLU A 105 10.39 -5.64 -6.41
N HIS A 106 11.38 -6.20 -7.12
CA HIS A 106 11.61 -7.64 -7.16
C HIS A 106 12.29 -8.10 -5.86
N SER A 107 11.75 -9.14 -5.22
CA SER A 107 12.41 -9.80 -4.09
C SER A 107 13.24 -11.00 -4.56
N LEU A 108 14.19 -11.42 -3.72
CA LEU A 108 15.10 -12.54 -3.98
C LEU A 108 14.37 -13.87 -4.19
N ASP A 109 13.18 -14.03 -3.61
CA ASP A 109 12.41 -15.27 -3.63
C ASP A 109 11.52 -15.40 -4.89
N GLY A 110 11.67 -14.50 -5.86
CA GLY A 110 10.88 -14.46 -7.10
C GLY A 110 9.51 -13.81 -6.97
N TYR A 111 9.06 -13.57 -5.73
CA TYR A 111 7.90 -12.71 -5.44
C TYR A 111 8.32 -11.23 -5.56
N GLY A 112 7.36 -10.33 -5.73
CA GLY A 112 7.63 -8.90 -5.76
C GLY A 112 6.54 -8.14 -5.03
N HIS A 113 6.78 -6.85 -4.85
CA HIS A 113 5.82 -5.98 -4.18
C HIS A 113 5.83 -4.59 -4.83
N TRP A 114 4.76 -3.86 -4.61
CA TRP A 114 4.71 -2.45 -4.96
C TRP A 114 5.45 -1.65 -3.91
N SER A 115 6.34 -0.77 -4.35
CA SER A 115 7.16 0.09 -3.50
C SER A 115 6.98 1.53 -3.93
N THR A 116 6.84 2.46 -2.98
CA THR A 116 6.79 3.90 -3.31
C THR A 116 8.17 4.55 -3.37
N THR A 117 9.23 3.78 -3.06
CA THR A 117 10.60 4.29 -2.87
C THR A 117 11.11 5.02 -4.10
N GLY A 118 11.57 6.26 -3.94
CA GLY A 118 12.09 7.04 -5.07
C GLY A 118 11.03 7.46 -6.10
N CYS A 119 9.75 7.26 -5.82
CA CYS A 119 8.62 7.71 -6.63
C CYS A 119 7.74 8.69 -5.84
N ARG A 120 7.30 9.77 -6.48
CA ARG A 120 6.39 10.76 -5.89
C ARG A 120 5.25 11.11 -6.83
N MET A 121 4.08 11.29 -6.25
CA MET A 121 2.93 11.86 -6.94
C MET A 121 3.07 13.38 -6.98
N VAL A 122 3.04 13.96 -8.17
CA VAL A 122 3.16 15.41 -8.37
C VAL A 122 1.78 16.05 -8.37
N THR A 123 0.85 15.46 -9.12
CA THR A 123 -0.56 15.88 -9.17
C THR A 123 -1.44 14.69 -9.50
N THR A 124 -2.67 14.73 -8.99
CA THR A 124 -3.76 13.82 -9.36
C THR A 124 -4.96 14.69 -9.71
N GLU A 125 -5.45 14.50 -10.92
CA GLU A 125 -6.71 15.00 -11.44
C GLU A 125 -7.70 13.83 -11.53
N ASP A 126 -8.97 14.12 -11.87
CA ASP A 126 -10.02 13.09 -11.87
C ASP A 126 -9.68 11.88 -12.74
N THR A 127 -9.06 12.10 -13.90
CA THR A 127 -8.77 11.06 -14.92
C THR A 127 -7.28 10.87 -15.21
N SER A 128 -6.41 11.60 -14.50
CA SER A 128 -4.97 11.54 -14.74
C SER A 128 -4.16 11.67 -13.46
N THR A 129 -3.06 10.94 -13.37
CA THR A 129 -2.10 11.06 -12.27
C THR A 129 -0.70 11.22 -12.83
N THR A 130 0.01 12.26 -12.37
CA THR A 130 1.38 12.55 -12.76
C THR A 130 2.34 12.09 -11.67
N CYS A 131 3.25 11.21 -12.05
CA CYS A 131 4.26 10.59 -11.19
C CYS A 131 5.67 11.03 -11.60
N GLN A 132 6.56 11.19 -10.63
CA GLN A 132 8.00 11.37 -10.84
C GLN A 132 8.78 10.30 -10.11
N CYS A 133 9.67 9.60 -10.81
CA CYS A 133 10.50 8.55 -10.23
C CYS A 133 11.98 8.75 -10.58
N THR A 134 12.89 8.36 -9.68
CA THR A 134 14.34 8.56 -9.83
C THR A 134 15.09 7.33 -10.36
N HIS A 135 14.38 6.36 -10.90
CA HIS A 135 14.94 5.10 -11.42
C HIS A 135 14.10 4.60 -12.60
N LEU A 136 14.60 3.56 -13.28
CA LEU A 136 13.88 2.84 -14.35
C LEU A 136 13.39 1.49 -13.81
N SER A 137 12.10 1.22 -13.97
CA SER A 137 11.44 -0.01 -13.52
C SER A 137 10.09 -0.17 -14.24
N SER A 138 9.19 -0.97 -13.66
CA SER A 138 7.78 -1.08 -14.01
C SER A 138 6.95 -0.28 -13.01
N PHE A 139 6.21 0.70 -13.50
CA PHE A 139 5.50 1.70 -12.71
C PHE A 139 4.00 1.57 -12.86
N ALA A 140 3.27 1.96 -11.81
CA ALA A 140 1.83 2.05 -11.84
C ALA A 140 1.29 3.08 -10.84
N VAL A 141 -0.01 3.35 -10.96
CA VAL A 141 -0.78 4.12 -9.98
C VAL A 141 -1.69 3.18 -9.20
N LEU A 142 -1.59 3.20 -7.87
CA LEU A 142 -2.50 2.47 -6.99
C LEU A 142 -3.27 3.43 -6.08
N MET A 143 -4.46 3.01 -5.70
CA MET A 143 -5.21 3.59 -4.59
C MET A 143 -5.16 2.66 -3.39
N ALA A 144 -4.53 3.13 -2.32
CA ALA A 144 -4.55 2.47 -1.03
C ALA A 144 -5.81 2.90 -0.25
N HIS A 145 -6.48 1.93 0.36
CA HIS A 145 -7.53 2.14 1.35
C HIS A 145 -6.92 1.91 2.73
N TYR A 146 -7.06 2.89 3.61
CA TYR A 146 -6.69 2.70 5.01
C TYR A 146 -7.96 2.49 5.81
N ASP A 147 -8.10 1.28 6.36
CA ASP A 147 -9.07 1.06 7.41
C ASP A 147 -8.49 1.59 8.72
N VAL A 148 -9.02 2.71 9.18
CA VAL A 148 -8.92 2.99 10.61
C VAL A 148 -9.90 2.00 11.21
N GLN A 149 -9.38 1.01 11.95
CA GLN A 149 -10.18 0.19 12.86
C GLN A 149 -10.74 1.13 13.93
N GLU A 150 -11.70 1.98 13.54
CA GLU A 150 -12.64 2.61 14.43
C GLU A 150 -13.31 1.41 15.09
N LYS A 151 -12.97 1.14 16.35
CA LYS A 151 -13.70 0.16 17.14
C LYS A 151 -15.18 0.49 16.95
N ASP A 152 -15.89 -0.35 16.20
CA ASP A 152 -17.33 -0.16 16.04
C ASP A 152 -17.92 -0.14 17.45
N PRO A 153 -18.44 1.01 17.91
CA PRO A 153 -18.94 1.13 19.27
C PRO A 153 -20.06 0.12 19.53
N GLY A 154 -20.81 -0.29 18.50
CA GLY A 154 -21.83 -1.34 18.60
C GLY A 154 -21.24 -2.70 18.95
N LEU A 155 -20.19 -3.12 18.24
CA LEU A 155 -19.53 -4.41 18.47
C LEU A 155 -18.83 -4.46 19.84
N ALA A 156 -18.27 -3.32 20.28
CA ALA A 156 -17.67 -3.18 21.60
C ALA A 156 -18.72 -3.34 22.71
N VAL A 157 -19.88 -2.71 22.58
CA VAL A 157 -20.99 -2.83 23.54
C VAL A 157 -21.49 -4.27 23.63
N ILE A 158 -21.69 -4.95 22.50
CA ILE A 158 -22.12 -6.36 22.47
C ILE A 158 -21.08 -7.25 23.18
N THR A 159 -19.79 -7.02 22.93
CA THR A 159 -18.69 -7.75 23.57
C THR A 159 -18.70 -7.54 25.09
N TYR A 160 -18.83 -6.30 25.56
CA TYR A 160 -18.86 -5.99 26.99
C TYR A 160 -20.07 -6.61 27.70
N LEU A 161 -21.25 -6.59 27.06
CA LEU A 161 -22.45 -7.24 27.60
C LEU A 161 -22.28 -8.77 27.69
N GLY A 162 -21.74 -9.40 26.65
CA GLY A 162 -21.47 -10.84 26.64
C GLY A 162 -20.44 -11.27 27.69
N LEU A 163 -19.38 -10.48 27.86
CA LEU A 163 -18.35 -10.71 28.90
C LEU A 163 -18.95 -10.56 30.31
N GLY A 164 -19.72 -9.50 30.55
CA GLY A 164 -20.37 -9.27 31.84
C GLY A 164 -21.32 -10.41 32.23
N LEU A 165 -22.16 -10.87 31.30
CA LEU A 165 -23.08 -11.99 31.55
C LEU A 165 -22.31 -13.29 31.83
N SER A 166 -21.26 -13.56 31.07
CA SER A 166 -20.43 -14.76 31.25
C SER A 166 -19.73 -14.80 32.61
N LEU A 167 -19.15 -13.67 33.03
CA LEU A 167 -18.52 -13.54 34.33
C LEU A 167 -19.52 -13.71 35.48
N LEU A 168 -20.72 -13.15 35.36
CA LEU A 168 -21.78 -13.32 36.36
C LEU A 168 -22.20 -14.79 36.48
N CYS A 169 -22.40 -15.48 35.35
CA CYS A 169 -22.73 -16.90 35.34
C CYS A 169 -21.63 -17.75 36.01
N LEU A 170 -20.36 -17.47 35.73
CA LEU A 170 -19.22 -18.16 36.35
C LEU A 170 -19.18 -17.93 37.87
N LEU A 171 -19.45 -16.71 38.33
CA LEU A 171 -19.51 -16.38 39.76
C LEU A 171 -20.63 -17.16 40.47
N LEU A 172 -21.83 -17.21 39.89
CA LEU A 172 -22.95 -17.96 40.46
C LEU A 172 -22.68 -19.49 40.48
N ALA A 173 -22.10 -20.03 39.40
CA ALA A 173 -21.73 -21.44 39.33
C ALA A 173 -20.65 -21.81 40.38
N SER A 174 -19.65 -20.96 40.56
CA SER A 174 -18.61 -21.19 41.59
C SER A 174 -19.19 -21.10 43.02
N LEU A 175 -20.07 -20.14 43.30
CA LEU A 175 -20.69 -19.99 44.61
C LEU A 175 -21.58 -21.19 44.96
N THR A 176 -22.40 -21.65 44.00
CA THR A 176 -23.24 -22.84 44.19
C THR A 176 -22.40 -24.09 44.44
N PHE A 177 -21.31 -24.28 43.71
CA PHE A 177 -20.38 -25.39 43.93
C PHE A 177 -19.74 -25.35 45.33
N LEU A 178 -19.32 -24.17 45.80
CA LEU A 178 -18.74 -24.00 47.13
C LEU A 178 -19.75 -24.30 48.24
N LEU A 179 -20.96 -23.73 48.16
CA LEU A 179 -22.02 -23.94 49.15
C LEU A 179 -22.44 -25.41 49.23
N CYS A 180 -22.63 -26.07 48.08
CA CYS A 180 -22.96 -27.49 48.03
C CYS A 180 -21.84 -28.37 48.61
N LYS A 181 -20.57 -28.04 48.37
CA LYS A 181 -19.43 -28.75 48.99
C LYS A 181 -19.37 -28.55 50.50
N THR A 182 -19.62 -27.35 51.00
CA THR A 182 -19.63 -27.08 52.45
C THR A 182 -20.72 -27.88 53.16
N ILE A 183 -21.88 -28.05 52.52
CA ILE A 183 -23.01 -28.82 53.08
C ILE A 183 -22.72 -30.34 53.08
N GLN A 184 -22.00 -30.87 52.08
CA GLN A 184 -21.64 -32.29 52.02
C GLN A 184 -20.46 -32.67 52.94
N ASN A 185 -19.74 -31.68 53.50
CA ASN A 185 -18.55 -31.88 54.33
C ASN A 185 -18.81 -31.59 55.83
N THR A 186 -20.09 -31.53 56.23
CA THR A 186 -20.59 -31.54 57.61
C THR A 186 -21.34 -32.85 57.84
#